data_AF-A0A1A9AQQ7-F1
#
_entry.id   AF-A0A1A9AQQ7-F1
#
_cell.length_a   1.000
_cell.length_b   1.000
_cell.length_c   1.000
_cell.angle_alpha   90.00
_cell.angle_beta   90.00
_cell.angle_gamma   90.00
#
_symmetry.space_group_name_H-M   'P 1'
#
loop_
_entity.id
_entity.type
_entity.pdbx_description
1 polymer ?
#
loop_
_entity_poly.entity_id
_entity_poly.type
_entity_poly.pdbx_seq_one_letter_code
_entity_poly.pdbx_strand_id
1 'polypeptide(L)'
;MYKHFTSGELYDEMNNAKDSEQYSTYCINTKTQYSQCDGIHKICEMFVWNLKNLPKILEDEYDTDSHCAYLHFWMKYKIRKNIGANKRSPDIMQLRRGFFSFFLWGKIYGKELSYSCKYAYNHYTDLDLWRRWKYLYDYISKYHNLYDIISKNQDLCRKNKTYYIYIKGMHDSYVKKCFNKGTE
;
A
#
# COMPACT_ATOMS: atom_id res chain seq x y z
N MET A 1 -5.03 -17.04 -3.27
CA MET A 1 -4.46 -16.11 -4.25
C MET A 1 -2.99 -16.42 -4.36
N TYR A 2 -2.46 -16.75 -5.54
CA TYR A 2 -1.08 -17.21 -5.68
C TYR A 2 -0.08 -16.08 -5.42
N LYS A 3 1.03 -16.41 -4.75
CA LYS A 3 2.09 -15.47 -4.34
C LYS A 3 2.62 -14.65 -5.53
N HIS A 4 2.82 -15.29 -6.67
CA HIS A 4 3.29 -14.69 -7.93
C HIS A 4 2.40 -13.55 -8.48
N PHE A 5 1.11 -13.55 -8.17
CA PHE A 5 0.12 -12.58 -8.68
C PHE A 5 -0.03 -11.36 -7.77
N THR A 6 0.74 -11.28 -6.69
CA THR A 6 0.57 -10.28 -5.64
C THR A 6 1.90 -9.67 -5.24
N SER A 7 1.87 -8.50 -4.62
CA SER A 7 3.01 -7.92 -3.91
C SER A 7 3.43 -8.71 -2.64
N GLY A 8 3.07 -10.00 -2.53
CA GLY A 8 3.19 -10.79 -1.30
C GLY A 8 4.63 -10.99 -0.85
N GLU A 9 5.53 -11.32 -1.78
CA GLU A 9 6.97 -11.50 -1.51
C GLU A 9 7.61 -10.20 -1.02
N LEU A 10 7.37 -9.10 -1.73
CA LEU A 10 7.81 -7.75 -1.31
C LEU A 10 7.30 -7.38 0.08
N TYR A 11 6.06 -7.77 0.41
CA TYR A 11 5.50 -7.46 1.72
C TYR A 11 6.12 -8.32 2.82
N ASP A 12 6.48 -9.57 2.52
CA ASP A 12 7.20 -10.44 3.45
C ASP A 12 8.58 -9.85 3.77
N GLU A 13 9.30 -9.33 2.78
CA GLU A 13 10.57 -8.61 2.98
C GLU A 13 10.38 -7.34 3.81
N MET A 14 9.41 -6.50 3.46
CA MET A 14 9.08 -5.30 4.24
C MET A 14 8.59 -5.62 5.66
N ASN A 15 8.11 -6.83 5.92
CA ASN A 15 7.75 -7.29 7.27
C ASN A 15 8.96 -7.69 8.11
N ASN A 16 10.11 -7.98 7.49
CA ASN A 16 11.35 -8.40 8.14
C ASN A 16 12.22 -7.21 8.62
N ALA A 17 11.64 -6.03 8.80
CA ALA A 17 12.32 -4.83 9.30
C ALA A 17 12.75 -4.95 10.79
N LYS A 18 13.72 -5.83 11.06
CA LYS A 18 14.18 -6.23 12.41
C LYS A 18 14.73 -5.05 13.22
N ASP A 19 15.51 -4.18 12.59
CA ASP A 19 16.15 -3.03 13.25
C ASP A 19 15.33 -1.74 13.12
N SER A 20 14.01 -1.85 13.01
CA SER A 20 13.13 -0.70 12.82
C SER A 20 13.10 0.25 14.03
N GLU A 21 13.40 -0.27 15.23
CA GLU A 21 13.34 0.48 16.51
C GLU A 21 14.35 1.62 16.58
N GLN A 22 15.46 1.53 15.84
CA GLN A 22 16.43 2.64 15.73
C GLN A 22 15.79 3.92 15.14
N TYR A 23 14.65 3.80 14.48
CA TYR A 23 13.90 4.90 13.89
C TYR A 23 12.74 5.40 14.77
N SER A 24 12.65 4.97 16.03
CA SER A 24 11.59 5.36 16.96
C SER A 24 11.45 6.88 17.10
N THR A 25 12.55 7.63 17.00
CA THR A 25 12.59 9.10 17.07
C THR A 25 11.75 9.78 15.99
N TYR A 26 11.75 9.26 14.76
CA TYR A 26 10.89 9.75 13.67
C TYR A 26 9.40 9.50 13.95
N CYS A 27 9.09 8.56 14.86
CA CYS A 27 7.76 8.06 15.14
C CYS A 27 7.19 8.50 16.50
N ILE A 28 7.88 9.32 17.29
CA ILE A 28 7.48 9.70 18.66
C ILE A 28 6.03 10.17 18.75
N ASN A 29 5.58 11.02 17.83
CA ASN A 29 4.24 11.60 17.87
C ASN A 29 3.13 10.55 17.68
N THR A 30 3.44 9.37 17.12
CA THR A 30 2.43 8.32 16.94
C THR A 30 1.94 7.78 18.28
N LYS A 31 2.78 7.81 19.32
CA LYS A 31 2.41 7.38 20.67
C LYS A 31 1.35 8.30 21.30
N THR A 32 1.36 9.58 20.95
CA THR A 32 0.41 10.56 21.50
C THR A 32 -0.81 10.75 20.60
N GLN A 33 -0.62 10.84 19.29
CA GLN A 33 -1.70 11.12 18.32
C GLN A 33 -2.55 9.88 18.00
N TYR A 34 -1.99 8.69 18.18
CA TYR A 34 -2.64 7.41 17.90
C TYR A 34 -2.52 6.44 19.08
N SER A 35 -2.52 6.95 20.31
CA SER A 35 -2.43 6.16 21.54
C SER A 35 -3.52 5.08 21.63
N GLN A 36 -4.70 5.35 21.04
CA GLN A 36 -5.85 4.45 20.93
C GLN A 36 -5.67 3.32 19.90
N CYS A 37 -4.57 3.29 19.16
CA CYS A 37 -4.28 2.31 18.12
C CYS A 37 -2.94 1.61 18.38
N ASP A 38 -3.01 0.56 19.20
CA ASP A 38 -1.88 -0.32 19.49
C ASP A 38 -1.16 -0.74 18.21
N GLY A 39 0.17 -0.74 18.21
CA GLY A 39 0.99 -1.18 17.06
C GLY A 39 1.25 -0.14 15.97
N ILE A 40 0.56 1.02 15.97
CA ILE A 40 0.81 2.10 14.98
C ILE A 40 2.23 2.65 15.09
N HIS A 41 2.76 2.76 16.31
CA HIS A 41 4.15 3.18 16.53
C HIS A 41 5.15 2.25 15.83
N LYS A 42 5.01 0.94 16.02
CA LYS A 42 5.86 -0.07 15.39
C LYS A 42 5.72 -0.05 13.86
N ILE A 43 4.49 0.15 13.35
CA ILE A 43 4.26 0.28 11.90
C ILE A 43 4.99 1.50 11.33
N CYS A 44 5.01 2.62 12.05
CA CYS A 44 5.78 3.80 11.65
C CYS A 44 7.29 3.50 11.60
N GLU A 45 7.83 2.85 12.63
CA GLU A 45 9.25 2.46 12.68
C GLU A 45 9.64 1.58 11.49
N MET A 46 8.82 0.56 11.21
CA MET A 46 9.03 -0.35 10.07
C MET A 46 8.98 0.40 8.73
N PHE A 47 8.13 1.42 8.61
CA PHE A 47 8.06 2.22 7.39
C PHE A 47 9.27 3.09 7.16
N VAL A 48 9.78 3.75 8.20
CA VAL A 48 11.00 4.54 8.07
C VAL A 48 12.16 3.63 7.68
N TRP A 49 12.23 2.44 8.27
CA TRP A 49 13.22 1.42 7.88
C TRP A 49 13.05 1.00 6.41
N ASN A 50 11.83 0.67 5.99
CA ASN A 50 11.54 0.24 4.61
C ASN A 50 11.79 1.36 3.60
N LEU A 51 11.51 2.61 3.94
CA LEU A 51 11.78 3.77 3.08
C LEU A 51 13.29 3.99 2.90
N LYS A 52 14.10 3.83 3.96
CA LYS A 52 15.57 3.94 3.88
C LYS A 52 16.21 2.78 3.12
N ASN A 53 15.63 1.58 3.22
CA ASN A 53 16.15 0.38 2.58
C ASN A 53 15.43 0.03 1.28
N LEU A 54 14.50 0.88 0.80
CA LEU A 54 13.66 0.62 -0.36
C LEU A 54 14.47 0.23 -1.61
N PRO A 55 15.60 0.91 -1.94
CA PRO A 55 16.42 0.52 -3.09
C PRO A 55 17.02 -0.88 -2.96
N LYS A 56 17.37 -1.31 -1.75
CA LYS A 56 17.93 -2.65 -1.49
C LYS A 56 16.84 -3.73 -1.47
N ILE A 57 15.63 -3.37 -1.01
CA ILE A 57 14.48 -4.29 -1.00
C ILE A 57 14.01 -4.57 -2.42
N LEU A 58 14.20 -3.61 -3.34
CA LEU A 58 13.64 -3.66 -4.70
C LEU A 58 14.74 -3.59 -5.78
N GLU A 59 15.92 -4.12 -5.45
CA GLU A 59 17.18 -3.96 -6.20
C GLU A 59 17.10 -4.47 -7.65
N ASP A 60 16.16 -5.38 -7.95
CA ASP A 60 16.09 -6.09 -9.24
C ASP A 60 14.93 -5.69 -10.18
N GLU A 61 13.91 -4.98 -9.73
CA GLU A 61 12.78 -4.67 -10.61
C GLU A 61 12.10 -3.35 -10.24
N TYR A 62 11.78 -2.59 -11.29
CA TYR A 62 10.91 -1.41 -11.32
C TYR A 62 11.54 -0.03 -11.08
N ASP A 63 10.98 0.94 -11.79
CA ASP A 63 11.19 2.38 -11.66
C ASP A 63 10.94 2.87 -10.22
N THR A 64 11.61 3.95 -9.82
CA THR A 64 11.56 4.55 -8.47
C THR A 64 10.12 4.84 -8.03
N ASP A 65 9.28 5.28 -8.97
CA ASP A 65 7.86 5.56 -8.72
C ASP A 65 7.06 4.30 -8.34
N SER A 66 7.44 3.15 -8.90
CA SER A 66 6.80 1.87 -8.60
C SER A 66 7.15 1.35 -7.22
N HIS A 67 8.40 1.56 -6.80
CA HIS A 67 8.87 1.21 -5.45
C HIS A 67 8.09 1.97 -4.38
N CYS A 68 7.89 3.27 -4.59
CA CYS A 68 7.10 4.12 -3.71
C CYS A 68 5.63 3.67 -3.66
N ALA A 69 5.04 3.26 -4.79
CA ALA A 69 3.68 2.73 -4.82
C ALA A 69 3.54 1.48 -3.94
N TYR A 70 4.44 0.50 -4.07
CA TYR A 70 4.41 -0.72 -3.26
C TYR A 70 4.57 -0.43 -1.77
N LEU A 71 5.49 0.47 -1.40
CA LEU A 71 5.69 0.89 -0.01
C LEU A 71 4.41 1.54 0.57
N HIS A 72 3.76 2.42 -0.19
CA HIS A 72 2.50 3.04 0.22
C HIS A 72 1.38 2.00 0.40
N PHE A 73 1.24 1.05 -0.53
CA PHE A 73 0.25 -0.01 -0.42
C PHE A 73 0.53 -0.94 0.77
N TRP A 74 1.80 -1.29 1.02
CA TRP A 74 2.21 -2.11 2.16
C TRP A 74 1.82 -1.45 3.47
N MET A 75 2.14 -0.17 3.63
CA MET A 75 1.79 0.61 4.82
C MET A 75 0.26 0.61 5.05
N LYS A 76 -0.53 0.93 4.01
CA LYS A 76 -2.00 0.93 4.09
C LYS A 76 -2.52 -0.44 4.51
N TYR A 77 -1.94 -1.52 3.97
CA TYR A 77 -2.30 -2.89 4.30
C TYR A 77 -1.99 -3.21 5.77
N LYS A 78 -0.81 -2.84 6.28
CA LYS A 78 -0.42 -3.05 7.68
C LYS A 78 -1.32 -2.30 8.64
N ILE A 79 -1.60 -1.01 8.38
CA ILE A 79 -2.53 -0.21 9.18
C ILE A 79 -3.92 -0.84 9.19
N ARG A 80 -4.45 -1.22 8.03
CA ARG A 80 -5.75 -1.88 7.91
C ARG A 80 -5.81 -3.17 8.75
N LYS A 81 -4.78 -4.02 8.64
CA LYS A 81 -4.69 -5.28 9.37
C LYS A 81 -4.62 -5.04 10.88
N ASN A 82 -3.87 -4.04 11.30
CA ASN A 82 -3.66 -3.67 12.70
C ASN A 82 -4.93 -3.11 13.36
N ILE A 83 -5.68 -2.26 12.66
CA ILE A 83 -6.91 -1.64 13.19
C ILE A 83 -8.11 -2.61 13.15
N GLY A 84 -8.05 -3.63 12.30
CA GLY A 84 -9.15 -4.56 12.07
C GLY A 84 -10.29 -3.94 11.23
N ALA A 85 -11.18 -4.78 10.69
CA ALA A 85 -12.27 -4.34 9.82
C ALA A 85 -13.40 -3.60 10.58
N ASN A 86 -13.51 -3.78 11.89
CA ASN A 86 -14.74 -3.49 12.66
C ASN A 86 -14.67 -2.32 13.63
N LYS A 87 -13.52 -1.67 13.81
CA LYS A 87 -13.46 -0.53 14.74
C LYS A 87 -13.92 0.75 14.01
N ARG A 88 -15.21 1.08 14.13
CA ARG A 88 -15.85 2.30 13.61
C ARG A 88 -15.68 3.51 14.56
N SER A 89 -14.52 3.66 15.22
CA SER A 89 -14.31 4.87 16.01
C SER A 89 -13.99 6.07 15.09
N PRO A 90 -14.45 7.28 15.43
CA PRO A 90 -14.05 8.52 14.73
C PRO A 90 -12.53 8.65 14.60
N ASP A 91 -11.77 8.19 15.60
CA ASP A 91 -10.32 8.21 15.62
C ASP A 91 -9.68 7.30 14.56
N ILE A 92 -10.33 6.20 14.20
CA ILE A 92 -9.89 5.34 13.11
C ILE A 92 -10.19 5.96 11.76
N MET A 93 -11.29 6.70 11.63
CA MET A 93 -11.55 7.48 10.42
C MET A 93 -10.48 8.57 10.25
N GLN A 94 -10.04 9.19 11.35
CA GLN A 94 -8.90 10.11 11.37
C GLN A 94 -7.57 9.41 11.09
N LEU A 95 -7.35 8.17 11.52
CA LEU A 95 -6.14 7.40 11.17
C LEU A 95 -6.15 6.99 9.68
N ARG A 96 -7.32 6.61 9.15
CA ARG A 96 -7.53 6.30 7.73
C ARG A 96 -7.22 7.50 6.82
N ARG A 97 -7.55 8.71 7.28
CA ARG A 97 -7.39 9.97 6.54
C ARG A 97 -6.03 10.66 6.82
N GLY A 98 -5.71 10.89 8.09
CA GLY A 98 -4.63 11.76 8.57
C GLY A 98 -3.27 11.10 8.81
N PHE A 99 -3.18 9.77 8.99
CA PHE A 99 -1.86 9.12 9.18
C PHE A 99 -0.94 9.38 7.99
N PHE A 100 -1.50 9.41 6.77
CA PHE A 100 -0.71 9.63 5.57
C PHE A 100 -0.42 11.12 5.29
N SER A 101 -1.38 12.02 5.49
CA SER A 101 -1.17 13.45 5.21
C SER A 101 -0.28 14.13 6.24
N PHE A 102 -0.43 13.78 7.53
CA PHE A 102 0.22 14.50 8.62
C PHE A 102 1.60 13.94 8.98
N PHE A 103 1.76 12.61 9.06
CA PHE A 103 3.04 12.01 9.48
C PHE A 103 4.08 11.91 8.37
N LEU A 104 3.67 11.41 7.20
CA LEU A 104 4.62 11.14 6.12
C LEU A 104 5.16 12.46 5.52
N TRP A 105 4.24 13.36 5.15
CA TRP A 105 4.56 14.59 4.43
C TRP A 105 5.29 15.62 5.29
N GLY A 106 4.88 15.83 6.54
CA GLY A 106 5.37 16.93 7.37
C GLY A 106 6.68 16.69 8.12
N LYS A 107 7.02 15.44 8.47
CA LYS A 107 8.17 15.15 9.36
C LYS A 107 9.16 14.10 8.85
N ILE A 108 8.72 13.13 8.07
CA ILE A 108 9.59 12.08 7.52
C ILE A 108 10.23 12.56 6.21
N TYR A 109 9.43 13.05 5.26
CA TYR A 109 9.95 13.62 4.01
C TYR A 109 10.59 15.01 4.19
N GLY A 110 10.12 15.80 5.15
CA GLY A 110 10.61 17.16 5.38
C GLY A 110 11.92 17.28 6.17
N LYS A 111 12.40 16.20 6.84
CA LYS A 111 13.60 16.27 7.69
C LYS A 111 14.83 15.60 7.10
N GLU A 112 14.80 14.36 6.62
CA GLU A 112 16.08 13.63 6.40
C GLU A 112 16.05 12.48 5.38
N LEU A 113 14.99 12.31 4.59
CA LEU A 113 14.92 11.21 3.63
C LEU A 113 15.06 11.76 2.21
N SER A 114 16.28 11.65 1.67
CA SER A 114 16.64 12.03 0.29
C SER A 114 15.90 11.25 -0.80
N TYR A 115 14.99 10.33 -0.44
CA TYR A 115 14.25 9.49 -1.37
C TYR A 115 12.87 10.07 -1.67
N SER A 116 12.63 10.34 -2.96
CA SER A 116 11.55 11.18 -3.49
C SER A 116 10.17 10.52 -3.56
N CYS A 117 9.83 9.60 -2.65
CA CYS A 117 8.50 8.97 -2.60
C CYS A 117 7.40 9.98 -2.23
N LYS A 118 7.07 10.86 -3.17
CA LYS A 118 6.05 11.90 -3.01
C LYS A 118 4.69 11.22 -2.86
N TYR A 119 4.08 11.41 -1.70
CA TYR A 119 2.71 10.98 -1.48
C TYR A 119 1.73 12.09 -1.90
N ALA A 120 0.91 11.83 -2.91
CA ALA A 120 -0.22 12.69 -3.25
C ALA A 120 -1.40 12.35 -2.32
N TYR A 121 -1.60 13.17 -1.29
CA TYR A 121 -2.74 13.01 -0.39
C TYR A 121 -4.06 13.32 -1.10
N ASN A 122 -5.02 12.41 -0.96
CA ASN A 122 -6.40 12.62 -1.38
C ASN A 122 -7.33 12.20 -0.24
N HIS A 123 -8.03 13.17 0.36
CA HIS A 123 -8.91 12.95 1.51
C HIS A 123 -10.17 12.15 1.18
N TYR A 124 -10.50 11.99 -0.11
CA TYR A 124 -11.57 11.11 -0.58
C TYR A 124 -11.15 9.63 -0.66
N THR A 125 -9.87 9.31 -0.47
CA THR A 125 -9.37 7.94 -0.62
C THR A 125 -9.35 7.18 0.71
N ASP A 126 -10.38 6.35 0.94
CA ASP A 126 -10.43 5.45 2.09
C ASP A 126 -9.55 4.18 1.93
N LEU A 127 -9.41 3.39 3.01
CA LEU A 127 -8.60 2.16 3.00
C LEU A 127 -9.15 1.06 2.06
N ASP A 128 -10.45 1.06 1.76
CA ASP A 128 -11.06 0.10 0.84
C ASP A 128 -10.77 0.46 -0.62
N LEU A 129 -10.73 1.76 -0.94
CA LEU A 129 -10.28 2.28 -2.23
C LEU A 129 -8.79 1.98 -2.44
N TRP A 130 -7.95 2.21 -1.43
CA TRP A 130 -6.53 1.82 -1.47
C TRP A 130 -6.33 0.33 -1.72
N ARG A 131 -7.13 -0.54 -1.06
CA ARG A 131 -7.09 -1.99 -1.30
C ARG A 131 -7.42 -2.32 -2.75
N ARG A 132 -8.43 -1.67 -3.33
CA ARG A 132 -8.81 -1.87 -4.74
C ARG A 132 -7.73 -1.40 -5.71
N TRP A 133 -7.16 -0.21 -5.47
CA TRP A 133 -6.04 0.32 -6.24
C TRP A 133 -4.82 -0.59 -6.19
N LYS A 134 -4.50 -1.17 -5.03
CA LYS A 134 -3.43 -2.15 -4.92
C LYS A 134 -3.64 -3.32 -5.88
N TYR A 135 -4.80 -3.96 -5.84
CA TYR A 135 -5.06 -5.11 -6.71
C TYR A 135 -4.98 -4.77 -8.20
N LEU A 136 -5.46 -3.58 -8.57
CA LEU A 136 -5.34 -3.09 -9.94
C LEU A 136 -3.87 -2.82 -10.32
N TYR A 137 -3.10 -2.23 -9.39
CA TYR A 137 -1.68 -1.97 -9.57
C TYR A 137 -0.90 -3.29 -9.73
N ASP A 138 -1.05 -4.25 -8.82
CA ASP A 138 -0.43 -5.59 -8.92
C ASP A 138 -0.73 -6.26 -10.27
N TYR A 139 -1.97 -6.11 -10.77
CA TYR A 139 -2.37 -6.65 -12.08
C TYR A 139 -1.67 -5.96 -13.25
N ILE A 140 -1.65 -4.61 -13.28
CA ILE A 140 -1.03 -3.83 -14.37
C ILE A 140 0.48 -4.06 -14.38
N SER A 141 1.12 -3.92 -13.22
CA SER A 141 2.58 -4.01 -13.07
C SER A 141 3.12 -5.38 -13.48
N LYS A 142 2.34 -6.45 -13.25
CA LYS A 142 2.74 -7.82 -13.57
C LYS A 142 2.12 -8.35 -14.86
N TYR A 143 1.37 -7.55 -15.62
CA TYR A 143 0.52 -8.03 -16.73
C TYR A 143 1.25 -8.94 -17.72
N HIS A 144 2.47 -8.57 -18.13
CA HIS A 144 3.26 -9.37 -19.08
C HIS A 144 3.63 -10.74 -18.52
N ASN A 145 4.16 -10.78 -17.30
CA ASN A 145 4.49 -12.03 -16.60
C ASN A 145 3.24 -12.89 -16.36
N LEU A 146 2.11 -12.25 -16.05
CA LEU A 146 0.82 -12.91 -15.88
C LEU A 146 0.35 -13.55 -17.19
N TYR A 147 0.42 -12.83 -18.30
CA TYR A 147 0.05 -13.33 -19.61
C TYR A 147 0.85 -14.58 -19.99
N ASP A 148 2.16 -14.56 -19.74
CA ASP A 148 3.05 -15.69 -20.03
C ASP A 148 2.77 -16.91 -19.16
N ILE A 149 2.51 -16.72 -17.87
CA ILE A 149 2.16 -17.83 -16.95
C ILE A 149 0.82 -18.46 -17.33
N ILE A 150 -0.17 -17.64 -17.65
CA ILE A 150 -1.53 -18.10 -17.99
C ILE A 150 -1.56 -18.81 -19.34
N SER A 151 -0.87 -18.27 -20.34
CA SER A 151 -0.81 -18.86 -21.68
C SER A 151 -0.15 -20.24 -21.67
N LYS A 152 0.79 -20.48 -20.74
CA LYS A 152 1.48 -21.76 -20.56
C LYS A 152 0.76 -22.73 -19.60
N ASN A 153 -0.18 -22.28 -18.76
CA ASN A 153 -0.85 -23.12 -17.76
C ASN A 153 -2.35 -22.79 -17.59
N GLN A 154 -3.18 -23.60 -18.27
CA GLN A 154 -4.63 -23.43 -18.31
C GLN A 154 -5.32 -23.64 -16.94
N ASP A 155 -4.71 -24.44 -16.05
CA ASP A 155 -5.25 -24.66 -14.70
C ASP A 155 -5.05 -23.45 -13.80
N LEU A 156 -3.95 -22.71 -13.96
CA LEU A 156 -3.74 -21.43 -13.28
C LEU A 156 -4.77 -20.39 -13.73
N CYS A 157 -5.18 -20.41 -15.01
CA CYS A 157 -6.27 -19.57 -15.50
C CYS A 157 -7.58 -19.85 -14.75
N ARG A 158 -7.98 -21.13 -14.66
CA ARG A 158 -9.20 -21.56 -13.96
C ARG A 158 -9.17 -21.20 -12.47
N LYS A 159 -8.06 -21.49 -11.79
CA LYS A 159 -7.88 -21.18 -10.36
C LYS A 159 -7.95 -19.69 -10.05
N ASN A 160 -7.55 -18.83 -10.98
CA ASN A 160 -7.55 -17.37 -10.80
C ASN A 160 -8.75 -16.67 -11.47
N LYS A 161 -9.73 -17.41 -12.01
CA LYS A 161 -10.91 -16.84 -12.68
C LYS A 161 -11.62 -15.77 -11.83
N THR A 162 -11.83 -16.06 -10.54
CA THR A 162 -12.47 -15.12 -9.60
C THR A 162 -11.67 -13.83 -9.43
N TYR A 163 -10.34 -13.92 -9.44
CA TYR A 163 -9.47 -12.74 -9.37
C TYR A 163 -9.60 -11.87 -10.62
N TYR A 164 -9.59 -12.45 -11.81
CA TYR A 164 -9.76 -11.68 -13.05
C TYR A 164 -11.14 -11.03 -13.17
N ILE A 165 -12.19 -11.74 -12.76
CA ILE A 165 -13.55 -11.17 -12.67
C ILE A 165 -13.55 -9.96 -11.73
N TYR A 166 -12.88 -10.07 -10.58
CA TYR A 166 -12.76 -8.98 -9.61
C TYR A 166 -12.00 -7.77 -10.18
N ILE A 167 -10.84 -7.98 -10.83
CA ILE A 167 -10.08 -6.91 -11.49
C ILE A 167 -10.90 -6.23 -12.57
N LYS A 168 -11.53 -7.01 -13.47
CA LYS A 168 -12.37 -6.49 -14.54
C LYS A 168 -13.52 -5.64 -13.98
N GLY A 169 -14.24 -6.15 -12.98
CA GLY A 169 -15.32 -5.42 -12.34
C GLY A 169 -14.87 -4.08 -11.72
N MET A 170 -13.66 -4.04 -11.14
CA MET A 170 -13.09 -2.78 -10.65
C MET A 170 -12.75 -1.81 -11.78
N HIS A 171 -12.08 -2.29 -12.84
CA HIS A 171 -11.74 -1.49 -14.01
C HIS A 171 -13.00 -0.86 -14.63
N ASP A 172 -14.03 -1.67 -14.91
CA ASP A 172 -15.29 -1.23 -15.50
C ASP A 172 -16.00 -0.19 -14.61
N SER A 173 -15.91 -0.32 -13.28
CA SER A 173 -16.45 0.67 -12.35
C SER A 173 -15.72 2.01 -12.43
N TYR A 174 -14.39 2.02 -12.57
CA TYR A 174 -13.62 3.26 -12.72
C TYR A 174 -13.91 3.93 -14.06
N VAL A 175 -13.94 3.16 -15.14
CA VAL A 175 -14.31 3.65 -16.49
C VAL A 175 -15.65 4.36 -16.45
N LYS A 176 -16.69 3.73 -15.90
CA LYS A 176 -18.03 4.34 -15.77
C LYS A 176 -18.00 5.66 -15.00
N LYS A 177 -17.22 5.76 -13.91
CA LYS A 177 -17.09 7.00 -13.14
C LYS A 177 -16.41 8.11 -13.92
N CYS A 178 -15.46 7.79 -14.80
CA CYS A 178 -14.81 8.79 -15.66
C CYS A 178 -15.79 9.33 -16.71
N PHE A 179 -16.59 8.47 -17.33
CA PHE A 179 -17.54 8.88 -18.36
C PHE A 179 -18.82 9.55 -17.82
N ASN A 180 -19.21 9.26 -16.57
CA ASN A 180 -20.35 9.93 -15.92
C ASN A 180 -20.03 11.33 -15.37
N LYS A 181 -18.77 11.78 -15.41
CA LYS A 181 -18.37 13.14 -14.98
C LYS A 181 -18.51 14.20 -16.07
N GLY A 182 -19.04 13.85 -17.25
CA GLY A 182 -19.29 14.78 -18.35
C GLY A 182 -20.70 15.36 -18.41
N THR A 183 -21.52 15.20 -17.36
CA THR A 183 -22.92 15.66 -17.30
C THR A 183 -23.28 16.36 -15.99
N GLU A 184 -22.37 17.18 -15.46
CA GLU A 184 -22.65 18.22 -14.45
C GLU A 184 -22.18 19.57 -14.99
#